data_AF-A0A354Y7H9-F1
#
_entry.id   AF-A0A354Y7H9-F1
#
_cell.length_a   1.000
_cell.length_b   1.000
_cell.length_c   1.000
_cell.angle_alpha   90.00
_cell.angle_beta   90.00
_cell.angle_gamma   90.00
#
_symmetry.space_group_name_H-M   'P 1'
#
loop_
_entity.id
_entity.type
_entity.pdbx_description
1 polymer ?
#
loop_
_entity_poly.entity_id
_entity_poly.type
_entity_poly.pdbx_seq_one_letter_code
_entity_poly.pdbx_strand_id
1 'polypeptide(L)'
;MSADTTPAAAVRPPTHWGLLLTASAMLMLTMGARQTTGLFVDPIHRDTGIGIAAISFALAVGQFVWGAVQPVFGAIADQRGPLPVLLCGGVLL
;
A
#
# COMPACT_ATOMS: atom_id res chain seq x y z
N MET A 1 -53.45 -0.24 1.83
CA MET A 1 -52.30 0.67 1.69
C MET A 1 -51.90 1.12 3.09
N SER A 2 -51.01 0.37 3.72
CA SER A 2 -50.33 0.77 4.95
C SER A 2 -49.00 0.01 4.93
N ALA A 3 -48.00 0.65 4.35
CA ALA A 3 -46.65 0.13 4.26
C ALA A 3 -46.08 0.06 5.67
N ASP A 4 -45.79 -1.15 6.11
CA ASP A 4 -45.09 -1.43 7.36
C ASP A 4 -43.60 -1.15 7.11
N THR A 5 -43.16 0.09 7.31
CA THR A 5 -41.74 0.45 7.22
C THR A 5 -41.11 0.34 8.59
N THR A 6 -40.80 -0.89 9.00
CA THR A 6 -39.90 -1.11 10.14
C THR A 6 -38.50 -0.66 9.71
N PRO A 7 -37.88 0.34 10.36
CA PRO A 7 -36.50 0.71 10.04
C PRO A 7 -35.59 -0.43 10.46
N ALA A 8 -34.97 -1.09 9.48
CA ALA A 8 -33.93 -2.08 9.73
C ALA A 8 -32.80 -1.41 10.53
N ALA A 9 -32.61 -1.84 11.78
CA ALA A 9 -31.56 -1.30 12.64
C ALA A 9 -30.20 -1.50 11.97
N ALA A 10 -29.54 -0.40 11.61
CA ALA A 10 -28.21 -0.43 11.02
C ALA A 10 -27.22 -0.99 12.03
N VAL A 11 -26.76 -2.23 11.81
CA VAL A 11 -25.68 -2.86 12.57
C VAL A 11 -24.42 -2.00 12.38
N ARG A 12 -23.99 -1.29 13.42
CA ARG A 12 -22.68 -0.62 13.40
C ARG A 12 -21.61 -1.70 13.50
N PRO A 13 -20.73 -1.86 12.49
CA PRO A 13 -19.65 -2.82 12.62
C PRO A 13 -18.77 -2.42 13.82
N PRO A 14 -18.34 -3.37 14.65
CA PRO A 14 -17.42 -3.09 15.74
C PRO A 14 -16.17 -2.40 15.19
N THR A 15 -15.83 -1.25 15.74
CA THR A 15 -14.69 -0.46 15.27
C THR A 15 -13.40 -1.09 15.80
N HIS A 16 -12.65 -1.75 14.93
CA HIS A 16 -11.43 -2.47 15.29
C HIS A 16 -10.20 -1.53 15.35
N TRP A 17 -10.16 -0.64 16.34
CA TRP A 17 -9.11 0.38 16.51
C TRP A 17 -7.68 -0.19 16.48
N GLY A 18 -7.45 -1.37 17.06
CA GLY A 18 -6.14 -2.03 17.03
C GLY A 18 -5.69 -2.37 15.60
N LEU A 19 -6.59 -2.93 14.78
CA LEU A 19 -6.31 -3.24 13.37
C LEU A 19 -6.03 -1.98 12.57
N LEU A 20 -6.79 -0.91 12.81
CA LEU A 20 -6.59 0.38 12.15
C LEU A 20 -5.22 0.98 12.48
N LEU A 21 -4.80 0.93 13.75
CA LEU A 21 -3.48 1.41 14.16
C LEU A 21 -2.35 0.62 13.51
N THR A 22 -2.43 -0.72 13.49
CA THR A 22 -1.43 -1.56 12.84
C THR A 22 -1.38 -1.34 11.32
N ALA A 23 -2.54 -1.26 10.66
CA ALA A 23 -2.61 -1.00 9.22
C ALA A 23 -2.06 0.39 8.87
N SER A 24 -2.37 1.40 9.70
CA SER A 24 -1.86 2.76 9.53
C SER A 24 -0.35 2.83 9.74
N ALA A 25 0.19 2.11 10.73
CA ALA A 25 1.62 2.04 10.98
C ALA A 25 2.37 1.37 9.81
N MET A 26 1.85 0.26 9.28
CA MET A 26 2.40 -0.40 8.09
C MET A 26 2.38 0.52 6.87
N LEU A 27 1.26 1.24 6.64
CA LEU A 27 1.16 2.22 5.56
C LEU A 27 2.16 3.36 5.72
N MET A 28 2.27 3.90 6.93
CA MET A 28 3.21 4.98 7.25
C MET A 28 4.65 4.56 6.97
N LEU A 29 5.05 3.35 7.38
CA LEU A 29 6.38 2.83 7.12
C LEU A 29 6.66 2.67 5.62
N THR A 30 5.72 2.08 4.89
CA THR A 30 5.85 1.84 3.44
C THR A 30 5.93 3.16 2.66
N MET A 31 5.05 4.11 2.97
CA MET A 31 5.03 5.42 2.32
C MET A 31 6.21 6.31 2.74
N GLY A 32 6.67 6.18 3.99
CA GLY A 32 7.87 6.84 4.49
C GLY A 32 9.11 6.41 3.70
N ALA A 33 9.33 5.10 3.54
CA ALA A 33 10.45 4.57 2.75
C ALA A 33 10.41 5.03 1.28
N ARG A 34 9.21 5.17 0.70
CA ARG A 34 9.05 5.68 -0.68
C ARG A 34 9.46 7.14 -0.82
N GLN A 35 9.25 7.96 0.20
CA GLN A 35 9.63 9.38 0.17
C GLN A 35 11.14 9.60 0.27
N THR A 36 11.87 8.69 0.93
CA THR A 36 13.33 8.83 1.10
C THR A 36 14.12 8.52 -0.17
N THR A 37 13.57 7.76 -1.12
CA THR A 37 14.28 7.33 -2.32
C THR A 37 14.82 8.50 -3.15
N GLY A 38 14.09 9.62 -3.19
CA GLY A 38 14.54 10.84 -3.89
C GLY A 38 15.77 11.51 -3.27
N LEU A 39 15.99 11.33 -1.96
CA LEU A 39 17.12 11.92 -1.24
C LEU A 39 18.47 11.31 -1.66
N PHE A 40 18.45 10.08 -2.17
CA PHE A 40 19.66 9.37 -2.58
C PHE A 40 20.07 9.62 -4.04
N VAL A 41 19.25 10.33 -4.84
CA VAL A 41 19.54 10.56 -6.27
C VAL A 41 20.79 11.42 -6.48
N ASP A 42 20.91 12.51 -5.71
CA ASP A 42 22.01 13.47 -5.79
C ASP A 42 23.36 12.87 -5.30
N PRO A 43 23.43 12.17 -4.14
CA PRO A 43 24.66 11.49 -3.74
C PRO A 43 25.06 10.33 -4.68
N ILE A 44 24.12 9.53 -5.18
CA ILE A 44 24.44 8.45 -6.16
C ILE A 44 25.01 9.05 -7.46
N HIS A 45 24.46 10.17 -7.92
CA HIS A 45 24.98 10.85 -9.11
C HIS A 45 26.43 11.33 -8.91
N ARG A 46 26.73 11.94 -7.75
CA ARG A 46 28.07 12.46 -7.45
C ARG A 46 29.12 11.35 -7.23
N ASP A 47 28.77 10.29 -6.53
CA ASP A 47 29.73 9.25 -6.14
C ASP A 47 29.99 8.22 -7.25
N THR A 48 28.98 7.94 -8.08
CA THR A 48 29.06 6.87 -9.11
C THR A 48 29.26 7.40 -10.52
N GLY A 49 29.08 8.71 -10.75
CA GLY A 49 29.12 9.33 -12.09
C GLY A 49 27.98 8.90 -13.02
N ILE A 50 27.04 8.08 -12.54
CA ILE A 50 25.85 7.64 -13.27
C ILE A 50 24.96 8.87 -13.49
N GLY A 51 24.61 9.16 -14.74
CA GLY A 51 23.78 10.32 -15.09
C GLY A 51 22.40 10.25 -14.42
N ILE A 52 21.89 11.42 -14.01
CA ILE A 52 20.56 11.57 -13.36
C ILE A 52 19.45 10.92 -14.20
N ALA A 53 19.59 10.91 -15.53
CA ALA A 53 18.67 10.23 -16.45
C ALA A 53 18.54 8.72 -16.19
N ALA A 54 19.65 8.01 -15.95
CA ALA A 54 19.64 6.56 -15.71
C ALA A 54 19.05 6.22 -14.33
N ILE A 55 19.37 7.02 -13.30
CA ILE A 55 18.79 6.89 -11.96
C ILE A 55 17.28 7.15 -12.01
N SER A 56 16.85 8.22 -12.70
CA SER A 56 15.43 8.56 -12.86
C SER A 56 14.68 7.49 -13.66
N PHE A 57 15.31 6.90 -14.68
CA PHE A 57 14.74 5.78 -15.41
C PHE A 57 14.54 4.55 -14.51
N ALA A 58 15.52 4.21 -13.67
CA ALA A 58 15.38 3.13 -12.69
C ALA A 58 14.23 3.39 -11.69
N LEU A 59 14.12 4.61 -11.18
CA LEU A 59 13.00 5.01 -10.31
C LEU A 59 11.65 4.96 -11.04
N ALA A 60 11.60 5.35 -12.31
CA ALA A 60 10.40 5.28 -13.13
C ALA A 60 9.94 3.83 -13.34
N VAL A 61 10.87 2.90 -13.58
CA VAL A 61 10.57 1.46 -13.65
C VAL A 61 10.02 0.96 -12.30
N GLY A 62 10.62 1.37 -11.18
CA GLY A 62 10.10 1.03 -9.85
C GLY A 62 8.64 1.48 -9.64
N GLN A 63 8.31 2.70 -10.08
CA GLN A 63 6.93 3.22 -10.01
C GLN A 63 5.97 2.50 -10.96
N PHE A 64 6.44 2.19 -12.17
CA PHE A 64 5.67 1.43 -13.15
C PHE A 64 5.34 0.02 -12.63
N VAL A 65 6.34 -0.69 -12.11
CA VAL A 65 6.14 -2.04 -11.55
C VAL A 65 5.20 -1.99 -10.37
N TRP A 66 5.36 -1.03 -9.45
CA TRP A 66 4.46 -0.89 -8.31
C TRP A 66 3.00 -0.70 -8.76
N GLY A 67 2.74 0.16 -9.75
CA GLY A 67 1.40 0.34 -10.33
C GLY A 67 0.89 -0.88 -11.10
N ALA A 68 1.75 -1.56 -11.86
CA ALA A 68 1.38 -2.75 -12.63
C ALA A 68 1.04 -3.95 -11.71
N VAL A 69 1.65 -3.99 -10.53
CA VAL A 69 1.49 -5.06 -9.55
C VAL A 69 0.20 -4.88 -8.72
N GLN A 70 -0.29 -3.65 -8.50
CA GLN A 70 -1.53 -3.37 -7.78
C GLN A 70 -2.76 -4.17 -8.23
N PRO A 71 -3.13 -4.27 -9.52
CA PRO A 71 -4.31 -5.03 -9.96
C PRO A 71 -4.18 -6.54 -9.70
N VAL A 72 -2.95 -7.08 -9.79
CA VAL A 72 -2.69 -8.50 -9.51
C VAL A 72 -2.89 -8.79 -8.03
N PHE A 73 -2.31 -7.97 -7.15
CA PHE A 73 -2.46 -8.14 -5.70
C PHE A 73 -3.88 -7.82 -5.21
N GLY A 74 -4.58 -6.87 -5.84
CA GLY A 74 -6.00 -6.60 -5.57
C GLY A 74 -6.90 -7.78 -5.91
N ALA A 75 -6.74 -8.36 -7.10
CA ALA A 75 -7.48 -9.56 -7.49
C ALA A 75 -7.17 -10.78 -6.60
N ILE A 76 -5.92 -10.93 -6.14
CA ILE A 76 -5.54 -12.00 -5.21
C ILE A 76 -6.13 -11.77 -3.81
N ALA A 77 -6.20 -10.52 -3.34
CA ALA A 77 -6.82 -10.17 -2.06
C ALA A 77 -8.34 -10.45 -2.07
N ASP A 78 -9.01 -10.21 -3.19
CA ASP A 78 -10.44 -10.50 -3.35
C ASP A 78 -10.77 -12.00 -3.35
N GLN A 79 -9.85 -12.86 -3.81
CA GLN A 79 -10.07 -14.30 -3.90
C GLN A 79 -9.74 -15.10 -2.62
N ARG A 80 -8.75 -14.67 -1.82
CA ARG A 80 -8.24 -15.46 -0.66
C ARG A 80 -8.61 -14.89 0.71
N GLY A 81 -9.33 -13.77 0.73
CA GLY A 81 -9.62 -13.03 1.96
C GLY A 81 -8.39 -12.27 2.47
N PRO A 82 -8.60 -11.20 3.28
CA PRO A 82 -7.53 -10.29 3.69
C PRO A 82 -6.46 -10.90 4.63
N LEU A 83 -6.77 -12.02 5.30
CA LEU A 83 -5.93 -12.66 6.32
C LEU A 83 -4.58 -13.22 5.79
N PRO A 84 -4.53 -14.07 4.74
CA PRO A 84 -3.27 -14.61 4.23
C PRO A 84 -2.36 -13.53 3.61
N VAL A 85 -2.93 -12.48 3.00
CA VAL A 85 -2.15 -11.37 2.41
C VAL A 85 -1.50 -10.51 3.50
N LEU A 86 -2.20 -10.29 4.62
CA LEU A 86 -1.66 -9.55 5.77
C LEU A 86 -0.52 -10.31 6.45
N LEU A 87 -0.64 -11.64 6.59
CA LEU A 87 0.41 -12.50 7.17
C LEU A 87 1.66 -12.56 6.28
N CYS A 88 1.52 -12.73 4.97
CA CYS A 88 2.67 -12.68 4.07
C CYS A 88 3.32 -11.28 4.02
N GLY A 89 2.51 -10.21 4.01
CA GLY A 89 3.02 -8.84 4.04
C GLY A 89 3.77 -8.49 5.34
N GLY A 90 3.30 -8.97 6.49
CA GLY A 90 3.96 -8.76 7.78
C GLY A 90 5.26 -9.55 7.99
N VAL A 91 5.45 -10.66 7.28
CA VAL A 91 6.71 -11.45 7.34
C VAL A 91 7.78 -10.91 6.38
N LEU A 92 7.37 -10.23 5.31
CA LEU A 92 8.27 -9.70 4.29
C LEU A 92 8.77 -8.27 4.58
N LEU A 93 8.03 -7.52 5.40
CA LEU A 93 8.43 -6.22 5.96
C LEU A 93 9.56 -6.37 6.98
#